data_AF-A0A355UB35-F1
#
_entry.id   AF-A0A355UB35-F1
#
_cell.length_a   1.000
_cell.length_b   1.000
_cell.length_c   1.000
_cell.angle_alpha   90.00
_cell.angle_beta   90.00
_cell.angle_gamma   90.00
#
_symmetry.space_group_name_H-M   'P 1'
#
loop_
_entity.id
_entity.type
_entity.pdbx_description
1 polymer ?
#
loop_
_entity_poly.entity_id
_entity_poly.type
_entity_poly.pdbx_seq_one_letter_code
_entity_poly.pdbx_strand_id
1 'polypeptide(L)'
;MLDKLTTYRFPAFVFIIISAVGFSSLWYSPAILSVSSFLLIVIAILSYKASFSKKLNGIAFSLIFIFLLYILDVFRSADASVSLNKILLLLVFVGLQLACFAAFGKLKAHLILLFLILSSMILVVDIVAVTNYLMHKEYYNALLLQSKHIPIPNMHHIHFGILNAWVILGLAGLLYFKKLHGNKHYVGVGMLVVIAICCHILSSRTGLMALYSGFIVSLLVLVYQQKSVKPLFLGILSIVIFMSVAYVSSTSFRSKTANSLEDFSSWGNGKEINYKSMAMRFEGYKTSIFMLRNNPLGVGAEAQEAKMQEAYTLRNSVLFKVNRVGSHNQFLEYGVKFGWVGILSLLFYFSALFKILPSTTFPFWGIMTIFFVSLQFESLLERQASLFFISLLLPLSYYLFIKEEINGTKVT
;
A
#
# COMPACT_ATOMS: atom_id res chain seq x y z
N MET A 1 12.51 -21.92 30.59
CA MET A 1 12.33 -21.55 29.17
C MET A 1 10.95 -21.94 28.64
N LEU A 2 10.39 -23.10 29.06
CA LEU A 2 9.00 -23.49 28.77
C LEU A 2 7.94 -22.50 29.33
N ASP A 3 8.12 -21.96 30.54
CA ASP A 3 7.14 -21.04 31.14
C ASP A 3 6.99 -19.70 30.39
N LYS A 4 8.06 -19.21 29.75
CA LYS A 4 7.97 -18.00 28.91
C LYS A 4 7.27 -18.27 27.58
N LEU A 5 7.21 -19.53 27.12
CA LEU A 5 6.51 -19.90 25.88
C LEU A 5 5.00 -20.06 26.11
N THR A 6 4.56 -20.41 27.32
CA THR A 6 3.14 -20.52 27.67
C THR A 6 2.50 -19.15 27.95
N THR A 7 3.24 -18.20 28.54
CA THR A 7 2.69 -16.87 28.91
C THR A 7 2.16 -16.05 27.72
N TYR A 8 2.71 -16.24 26.52
CA TYR A 8 2.34 -15.45 25.33
C TYR A 8 1.38 -16.16 24.37
N ARG A 9 1.01 -17.43 24.61
CA ARG A 9 0.17 -18.19 23.67
C ARG A 9 -1.24 -17.62 23.54
N PHE A 10 -1.89 -17.28 24.66
CA PHE A 10 -3.24 -16.74 24.63
C PHE A 10 -3.28 -15.31 24.02
N PRO A 11 -2.43 -14.35 24.44
CA PRO A 11 -2.36 -13.05 23.78
C PRO A 11 -2.02 -13.13 22.28
N ALA A 12 -1.14 -14.07 21.89
CA ALA A 12 -0.81 -14.30 20.48
C ALA A 12 -2.03 -14.68 19.64
N PHE A 13 -2.79 -15.66 20.13
CA PHE A 13 -3.99 -16.13 19.45
C PHE A 13 -5.04 -15.03 19.30
N VAL A 14 -5.29 -14.28 20.38
CA VAL A 14 -6.21 -13.15 20.38
C VAL A 14 -5.75 -12.06 19.40
N PHE A 15 -4.45 -11.71 19.39
CA PHE A 15 -3.90 -10.71 18.48
C PHE A 15 -4.09 -11.10 17.00
N ILE A 16 -3.90 -12.38 16.66
CA ILE A 16 -4.10 -12.89 15.30
C ILE A 16 -5.57 -12.82 14.89
N ILE A 17 -6.48 -13.22 15.77
CA ILE A 17 -7.92 -13.16 15.50
C ILE A 17 -8.35 -11.72 15.25
N ILE A 18 -7.97 -10.80 16.13
CA ILE A 18 -8.35 -9.39 15.98
C ILE A 18 -7.70 -8.78 14.72
N SER A 19 -6.48 -9.18 14.39
CA SER A 19 -5.84 -8.77 13.12
C SER A 19 -6.64 -9.24 11.92
N ALA A 20 -7.10 -10.50 11.93
CA ALA A 20 -7.93 -11.07 10.86
C ALA A 20 -9.30 -10.39 10.76
N VAL A 21 -9.99 -10.19 11.89
CA VAL A 21 -11.30 -9.50 11.96
C VAL A 21 -11.20 -8.04 11.51
N GLY A 22 -10.16 -7.34 11.96
CA GLY A 22 -9.89 -5.98 11.52
C GLY A 22 -9.62 -5.94 10.01
N PHE A 23 -8.83 -6.86 9.49
CA PHE A 23 -8.54 -6.93 8.06
C PHE A 23 -9.78 -7.29 7.22
N SER A 24 -10.62 -8.22 7.66
CA SER A 24 -11.88 -8.51 6.96
C SER A 24 -12.82 -7.31 6.95
N SER A 25 -12.84 -6.51 8.02
CA SER A 25 -13.71 -5.34 8.12
C SER A 25 -13.42 -4.23 7.11
N LEU A 26 -12.26 -4.28 6.42
CA LEU A 26 -11.91 -3.37 5.32
C LEU A 26 -12.99 -3.30 4.23
N TRP A 27 -13.77 -4.37 4.05
CA TRP A 27 -14.78 -4.48 3.00
C TRP A 27 -16.22 -4.34 3.50
N TYR A 28 -16.47 -4.15 4.80
CA TYR A 28 -17.86 -4.06 5.31
C TYR A 28 -18.09 -3.16 6.52
N SER A 29 -17.08 -2.77 7.31
CA SER A 29 -17.32 -1.95 8.51
C SER A 29 -16.11 -1.13 8.96
N PRO A 30 -16.12 0.21 8.75
CA PRO A 30 -15.15 1.12 9.32
C PRO A 30 -15.16 1.13 10.87
N ALA A 31 -16.30 0.84 11.48
CA ALA A 31 -16.42 0.79 12.95
C ALA A 31 -15.66 -0.41 13.53
N ILE A 32 -15.82 -1.60 12.96
CA ILE A 32 -15.06 -2.80 13.38
C ILE A 32 -13.57 -2.60 13.12
N LEU A 33 -13.20 -1.89 12.04
CA LEU A 33 -11.81 -1.54 11.75
C LEU A 33 -11.20 -0.67 12.85
N SER A 34 -11.91 0.36 13.30
CA SER A 34 -11.50 1.23 14.41
C SER A 34 -11.33 0.46 15.72
N VAL A 35 -12.34 -0.34 16.10
CA VAL A 35 -12.32 -1.15 17.32
C VAL A 35 -11.16 -2.15 17.29
N SER A 36 -10.98 -2.84 16.17
CA SER A 36 -9.88 -3.79 15.99
C SER A 36 -8.52 -3.09 16.10
N SER A 37 -8.37 -1.91 15.51
CA SER A 37 -7.14 -1.11 15.61
C SER A 37 -6.82 -0.76 17.07
N PHE A 38 -7.80 -0.27 17.82
CA PHE A 38 -7.63 0.06 19.24
C PHE A 38 -7.27 -1.16 20.08
N LEU A 39 -7.97 -2.28 19.91
CA LEU A 39 -7.70 -3.51 20.65
C LEU A 39 -6.29 -4.06 20.37
N LEU A 40 -5.82 -4.01 19.13
CA LEU A 40 -4.45 -4.42 18.79
C LEU A 40 -3.40 -3.56 19.49
N ILE A 41 -3.63 -2.24 19.57
CA ILE A 41 -2.76 -1.31 20.31
C ILE A 41 -2.73 -1.68 21.80
N VAL A 42 -3.89 -1.84 22.42
CA VAL A 42 -4.01 -2.19 23.85
C VAL A 42 -3.33 -3.52 24.16
N ILE A 43 -3.58 -4.56 23.36
CA ILE A 43 -2.96 -5.87 23.55
C ILE A 43 -1.44 -5.77 23.39
N ALA A 44 -0.94 -5.00 22.43
CA ALA A 44 0.49 -4.85 22.23
C ALA A 44 1.20 -4.17 23.42
N ILE A 45 0.57 -3.15 23.99
CA ILE A 45 1.09 -2.44 25.18
C ILE A 45 1.08 -3.38 26.39
N LEU A 46 -0.07 -3.97 26.71
CA LEU A 46 -0.27 -4.78 27.92
C LEU A 46 0.49 -6.11 27.88
N SER A 47 0.39 -6.83 26.76
CA SER A 47 0.87 -8.20 26.66
C SER A 47 2.33 -8.26 26.27
N TYR A 48 2.79 -7.40 25.35
CA TYR A 48 4.13 -7.49 24.80
C TYR A 48 5.11 -6.48 25.40
N LYS A 49 4.73 -5.73 26.46
CA LYS A 49 5.60 -4.74 27.14
C LYS A 49 6.43 -3.96 26.13
N ALA A 50 5.74 -3.38 25.14
CA ALA A 50 6.24 -2.86 23.86
C ALA A 50 7.73 -2.43 23.87
N SER A 51 8.63 -3.41 23.74
CA SER A 51 10.07 -3.15 23.71
C SER A 51 10.46 -3.04 22.25
N PHE A 52 10.65 -1.80 21.81
CA PHE A 52 11.03 -1.50 20.44
C PHE A 52 12.52 -1.78 20.25
N SER A 53 12.86 -2.52 19.20
CA SER A 53 14.27 -2.69 18.85
C SER A 53 14.86 -1.31 18.52
N LYS A 54 16.08 -1.02 19.01
CA LYS A 54 16.80 0.23 18.68
C LYS A 54 16.86 0.48 17.16
N LYS A 55 16.92 -0.60 16.35
CA LYS A 55 16.93 -0.53 14.87
C LYS A 55 15.64 0.07 14.29
N LEU A 56 14.52 -0.02 15.01
CA LEU A 56 13.20 0.45 14.57
C LEU A 56 12.84 1.85 15.11
N ASN A 57 13.62 2.42 16.04
CA ASN A 57 13.32 3.73 16.65
C ASN A 57 13.17 4.85 15.61
N GLY A 58 13.92 4.80 14.51
CA GLY A 58 13.76 5.77 13.41
C GLY A 58 12.34 5.81 12.85
N ILE A 59 11.67 4.64 12.75
CA ILE A 59 10.30 4.54 12.26
C ILE A 59 9.37 5.22 13.27
N ALA A 60 9.52 4.94 14.57
CA ALA A 60 8.72 5.58 15.61
C ALA A 60 8.87 7.11 15.62
N PHE A 61 10.10 7.62 15.57
CA PHE A 61 10.33 9.06 15.52
C PHE A 61 9.73 9.71 14.27
N SER A 62 9.83 9.05 13.12
CA SER A 62 9.24 9.58 11.88
C SER A 62 7.71 9.59 11.90
N LEU A 63 7.09 8.58 12.51
CA LEU A 63 5.64 8.52 12.71
C LEU A 63 5.15 9.60 13.67
N ILE A 64 5.86 9.80 14.79
CA ILE A 64 5.60 10.89 15.73
C ILE A 64 5.75 12.24 15.04
N PHE A 65 6.77 12.41 14.20
CA PHE A 65 6.97 13.65 13.45
C PHE A 65 5.81 13.96 12.50
N ILE A 66 5.32 12.97 11.74
CA ILE A 66 4.12 13.12 10.91
C ILE A 66 2.90 13.51 11.76
N PHE A 67 2.72 12.87 12.91
CA PHE A 67 1.62 13.17 13.83
C PHE A 67 1.70 14.60 14.39
N LEU A 68 2.90 15.07 14.73
CA LEU A 68 3.12 16.44 15.22
C LEU A 68 2.75 17.50 14.19
N LEU A 69 2.94 17.26 12.89
CA LEU A 69 2.52 18.22 11.85
C LEU A 69 1.02 18.50 11.89
N TYR A 70 0.20 17.47 12.12
CA TYR A 70 -1.24 17.63 12.22
C TYR A 70 -1.68 18.30 13.53
N ILE A 71 -0.94 18.09 14.63
CA ILE A 71 -1.15 18.86 15.87
C ILE A 71 -0.86 20.34 15.63
N LEU A 72 0.26 20.67 14.99
CA LEU A 72 0.60 22.07 14.69
C LEU A 72 -0.43 22.72 13.75
N ASP A 73 -1.02 21.96 12.84
CA ASP A 73 -2.02 22.45 11.91
C ASP A 73 -3.35 22.86 12.57
N VAL A 74 -3.70 22.25 13.72
CA VAL A 74 -4.85 22.66 14.53
C VAL A 74 -4.72 24.10 14.99
N PHE A 75 -3.51 24.53 15.39
CA PHE A 75 -3.28 25.90 15.86
C PHE A 75 -3.26 26.94 14.74
N ARG A 76 -3.19 26.50 13.48
CA ARG A 76 -3.15 27.37 12.31
C ARG A 76 -4.53 27.59 11.67
N SER A 77 -5.46 26.69 11.92
CA SER A 77 -6.76 26.66 11.24
C SER A 77 -7.81 27.43 12.05
N ALA A 78 -8.59 28.28 11.39
CA ALA A 78 -9.67 29.03 12.04
C ALA A 78 -10.83 28.10 12.48
N ASP A 79 -11.08 27.05 11.70
CA ASP A 79 -11.89 25.88 12.05
C ASP A 79 -10.95 24.67 12.05
N ALA A 80 -10.87 23.97 13.19
CA ALA A 80 -9.95 22.85 13.37
C ALA A 80 -10.60 21.48 13.12
N SER A 81 -11.84 21.43 12.62
CA SER A 81 -12.62 20.19 12.50
C SER A 81 -11.95 19.14 11.60
N VAL A 82 -11.41 19.50 10.43
CA VAL A 82 -10.70 18.54 9.56
C VAL A 82 -9.41 18.08 10.22
N SER A 83 -8.63 19.00 10.80
CA SER A 83 -7.34 18.67 11.43
C SER A 83 -7.53 17.79 12.67
N LEU A 84 -8.57 18.01 13.48
CA LEU A 84 -8.94 17.16 14.61
C LEU A 84 -9.33 15.73 14.17
N ASN A 85 -10.14 15.61 13.11
CA ASN A 85 -10.49 14.31 12.54
C ASN A 85 -9.25 13.55 12.04
N LYS A 86 -8.29 14.26 11.45
CA LYS A 86 -7.03 13.68 10.97
C LYS A 86 -6.08 13.29 12.10
N ILE A 87 -6.08 14.00 13.23
CA ILE A 87 -5.31 13.62 14.42
C ILE A 87 -5.74 12.24 14.92
N LEU A 88 -7.05 11.98 15.07
CA LEU A 88 -7.53 10.67 15.51
C LEU A 88 -7.10 9.55 14.55
N LEU A 89 -7.24 9.81 13.25
CA LEU A 89 -6.83 8.87 12.20
C LEU A 89 -5.34 8.53 12.28
N LEU A 90 -4.49 9.54 12.48
CA LEU A 90 -3.04 9.36 12.56
C LEU A 90 -2.59 8.79 13.91
N LEU A 91 -3.26 9.13 15.00
CA LEU A 91 -3.01 8.52 16.30
C LEU A 91 -3.19 7.00 16.22
N VAL A 92 -4.28 6.56 15.58
CA VAL A 92 -4.53 5.14 15.32
C VAL A 92 -3.46 4.55 14.40
N PHE A 93 -3.06 5.26 13.34
CA PHE A 93 -1.98 4.81 12.46
C PHE A 93 -0.65 4.59 13.19
N VAL A 94 -0.18 5.61 13.93
CA VAL A 94 1.07 5.56 14.68
C VAL A 94 1.01 4.45 15.72
N GLY A 95 -0.05 4.42 16.54
CA GLY A 95 -0.25 3.40 17.57
C GLY A 95 -0.25 2.00 16.98
N LEU A 96 -1.04 1.76 15.93
CA LEU A 96 -1.20 0.45 15.33
C LEU A 96 0.08 -0.04 14.64
N GLN A 97 0.77 0.83 13.90
CA GLN A 97 2.00 0.43 13.20
C GLN A 97 3.10 0.04 14.20
N LEU A 98 3.25 0.82 15.28
CA LEU A 98 4.18 0.50 16.37
C LEU A 98 3.77 -0.76 17.12
N ALA A 99 2.47 -0.93 17.40
CA ALA A 99 1.94 -2.14 18.02
C ALA A 99 2.25 -3.40 17.21
N CYS A 100 2.04 -3.38 15.90
CA CYS A 100 2.34 -4.50 15.00
C CYS A 100 3.85 -4.78 14.90
N PHE A 101 4.70 -3.75 14.81
CA PHE A 101 6.16 -3.95 14.87
C PHE A 101 6.60 -4.58 16.19
N ALA A 102 6.07 -4.14 17.33
CA ALA A 102 6.42 -4.70 18.63
C ALA A 102 5.90 -6.14 18.81
N ALA A 103 4.64 -6.39 18.43
CA ALA A 103 4.00 -7.69 18.60
C ALA A 103 4.61 -8.76 17.70
N PHE A 104 4.79 -8.49 16.40
CA PHE A 104 5.26 -9.51 15.45
C PHE A 104 6.70 -9.98 15.70
N GLY A 105 7.53 -9.16 16.34
CA GLY A 105 8.84 -9.61 16.82
C GLY A 105 8.77 -10.78 17.80
N LYS A 106 7.66 -10.92 18.54
CA LYS A 106 7.41 -12.00 19.50
C LYS A 106 6.54 -13.13 18.94
N LEU A 107 5.79 -12.87 17.86
CA LEU A 107 4.81 -13.79 17.28
C LEU A 107 5.32 -14.59 16.08
N LYS A 108 6.64 -14.70 15.88
CA LYS A 108 7.28 -15.29 14.69
C LYS A 108 6.65 -16.61 14.22
N ALA A 109 6.35 -17.53 15.15
CA ALA A 109 5.79 -18.84 14.83
C ALA A 109 4.40 -18.80 14.13
N HIS A 110 3.64 -17.71 14.31
CA HIS A 110 2.28 -17.59 13.81
C HIS A 110 2.13 -16.63 12.62
N LEU A 111 3.21 -15.92 12.24
CA LEU A 111 3.15 -14.90 11.19
C LEU A 111 2.80 -15.48 9.82
N ILE A 112 3.31 -16.68 9.50
CA ILE A 112 2.98 -17.36 8.24
C ILE A 112 1.49 -17.69 8.20
N LEU A 113 0.92 -18.19 9.31
CA LEU A 113 -0.50 -18.49 9.39
C LEU A 113 -1.35 -17.23 9.22
N LEU A 114 -1.01 -16.15 9.93
CA LEU A 114 -1.69 -14.87 9.78
C LEU A 114 -1.65 -14.39 8.33
N PHE A 115 -0.47 -14.40 7.70
CA PHE A 115 -0.33 -13.98 6.30
C PHE A 115 -1.19 -14.81 5.33
N LEU A 116 -1.27 -16.12 5.52
CA LEU A 116 -2.15 -16.99 4.73
C LEU A 116 -3.64 -16.68 4.95
N ILE A 117 -4.06 -16.39 6.19
CA ILE A 117 -5.44 -15.95 6.50
C ILE A 117 -5.76 -14.62 5.80
N LEU A 118 -4.86 -13.63 5.87
CA LEU A 118 -5.09 -12.35 5.21
C LEU A 118 -5.13 -12.51 3.67
N SER A 119 -4.27 -13.38 3.14
CA SER A 119 -4.24 -13.69 1.71
C SER A 119 -5.51 -14.41 1.26
N SER A 120 -6.14 -15.23 2.11
CA SER A 120 -7.38 -15.93 1.74
C SER A 120 -8.58 -14.99 1.74
N MET A 121 -8.59 -14.01 2.64
CA MET A 121 -9.60 -12.93 2.61
C MET A 121 -9.51 -12.12 1.31
N ILE A 122 -8.29 -11.78 0.87
CA ILE A 122 -8.08 -11.10 -0.42
C ILE A 122 -8.56 -11.97 -1.58
N LEU A 123 -8.21 -13.26 -1.59
CA LEU A 123 -8.64 -14.21 -2.62
C LEU A 123 -10.17 -14.28 -2.73
N VAL A 124 -10.89 -14.30 -1.60
CA VAL A 124 -12.37 -14.30 -1.61
C VAL A 124 -12.91 -13.04 -2.29
N VAL A 125 -12.37 -11.87 -1.95
CA VAL A 125 -12.79 -10.60 -2.55
C VAL A 125 -12.45 -10.53 -4.05
N ASP A 126 -11.28 -11.04 -4.44
CA ASP A 126 -10.86 -11.17 -5.84
C ASP A 126 -11.86 -12.03 -6.63
N ILE A 127 -12.23 -13.21 -6.09
CA ILE A 127 -13.19 -14.11 -6.73
C ILE A 127 -14.56 -13.44 -6.86
N VAL A 128 -15.04 -12.76 -5.81
CA VAL A 128 -16.32 -12.03 -5.85
C VAL A 128 -16.30 -10.93 -6.92
N ALA A 129 -15.25 -10.11 -6.95
CA ALA A 129 -15.13 -9.02 -7.91
C ALA A 129 -15.01 -9.51 -9.37
N VAL A 130 -14.20 -10.55 -9.61
CA VAL A 130 -14.04 -11.16 -10.93
C VAL A 130 -15.33 -11.86 -11.38
N THR A 131 -16.01 -12.58 -10.48
CA THR A 131 -17.30 -13.20 -10.80
C THR A 131 -18.33 -12.15 -11.21
N ASN A 132 -18.44 -11.06 -10.45
CA ASN A 132 -19.32 -9.94 -10.81
C ASN A 132 -18.97 -9.32 -12.17
N TYR A 133 -17.67 -9.20 -12.48
CA TYR A 133 -17.21 -8.76 -13.80
C TYR A 133 -17.66 -9.73 -14.90
N LEU A 134 -17.46 -11.03 -14.72
CA LEU A 134 -17.79 -12.04 -15.73
C LEU A 134 -19.30 -12.13 -15.97
N MET A 135 -20.12 -11.96 -14.94
CA MET A 135 -21.60 -11.93 -15.07
C MET A 135 -22.10 -10.73 -15.88
N HIS A 136 -21.40 -9.59 -15.83
CA HIS A 136 -21.79 -8.34 -16.49
C HIS A 136 -20.70 -7.85 -17.46
N LYS A 137 -20.11 -8.79 -18.22
CA LYS A 137 -18.88 -8.57 -18.99
C LYS A 137 -19.00 -7.43 -20.01
N GLU A 138 -20.11 -7.37 -20.77
CA GLU A 138 -20.33 -6.34 -21.79
C GLU A 138 -20.43 -4.95 -21.17
N TYR A 139 -21.23 -4.82 -20.12
CA TYR A 139 -21.40 -3.59 -19.36
C TYR A 139 -20.06 -3.07 -18.82
N TYR A 140 -19.29 -3.91 -18.15
CA TYR A 140 -18.00 -3.48 -17.61
C TYR A 140 -16.97 -3.22 -18.70
N ASN A 141 -16.92 -4.00 -19.78
CA ASN A 141 -16.00 -3.72 -20.88
C ASN A 141 -16.25 -2.33 -21.50
N ALA A 142 -17.52 -1.94 -21.67
CA ALA A 142 -17.87 -0.59 -22.14
C ALA A 142 -17.39 0.50 -21.17
N LEU A 143 -17.57 0.29 -19.86
CA LEU A 143 -17.07 1.21 -18.83
C LEU A 143 -15.54 1.31 -18.80
N LEU A 144 -14.83 0.19 -19.00
CA LEU A 144 -13.36 0.16 -19.00
C LEU A 144 -12.75 0.99 -20.15
N LEU A 145 -13.44 1.08 -21.30
CA LEU A 145 -13.03 1.96 -22.40
C LEU A 145 -13.15 3.44 -22.04
N GLN A 146 -13.97 3.79 -21.05
CA GLN A 146 -14.15 5.15 -20.53
C GLN A 146 -13.30 5.43 -19.29
N SER A 147 -12.18 4.72 -19.11
CA SER A 147 -11.30 4.83 -17.94
C SER A 147 -11.99 4.53 -16.59
N LYS A 148 -13.15 3.87 -16.57
CA LYS A 148 -13.78 3.42 -15.33
C LYS A 148 -13.16 2.09 -14.88
N HIS A 149 -13.55 1.63 -13.70
CA HIS A 149 -12.99 0.45 -13.07
C HIS A 149 -14.07 -0.56 -12.70
N ILE A 150 -13.66 -1.82 -12.59
CA ILE A 150 -14.50 -2.89 -12.04
C ILE A 150 -14.67 -2.60 -10.54
N PRO A 151 -15.90 -2.57 -10.02
CA PRO A 151 -16.16 -2.25 -8.62
C PRO A 151 -15.61 -3.34 -7.71
N ILE A 152 -14.98 -2.90 -6.62
CA ILE A 152 -14.56 -3.75 -5.51
C ILE A 152 -15.47 -3.43 -4.32
N PRO A 153 -16.00 -4.44 -3.59
CA PRO A 153 -16.89 -4.20 -2.45
C PRO A 153 -16.28 -3.21 -1.44
N ASN A 154 -16.93 -2.06 -1.24
CA ASN A 154 -16.58 -1.03 -0.26
C ASN A 154 -15.10 -0.59 -0.21
N MET A 155 -14.35 -0.77 -1.30
CA MET A 155 -12.94 -0.39 -1.37
C MET A 155 -12.61 0.19 -2.75
N HIS A 156 -11.74 1.19 -2.77
CA HIS A 156 -11.24 1.73 -4.03
C HIS A 156 -10.36 0.71 -4.75
N HIS A 157 -10.60 0.49 -6.05
CA HIS A 157 -9.86 -0.49 -6.86
C HIS A 157 -8.32 -0.29 -6.86
N ILE A 158 -7.84 0.93 -6.61
CA ILE A 158 -6.40 1.19 -6.47
C ILE A 158 -5.85 0.57 -5.18
N HIS A 159 -6.54 0.78 -4.06
CA HIS A 159 -6.14 0.21 -2.76
C HIS A 159 -6.12 -1.31 -2.82
N PHE A 160 -7.15 -1.89 -3.43
CA PHE A 160 -7.24 -3.34 -3.58
C PHE A 160 -6.16 -3.89 -4.52
N GLY A 161 -5.86 -3.20 -5.63
CA GLY A 161 -4.74 -3.55 -6.51
C GLY A 161 -3.38 -3.54 -5.79
N ILE A 162 -3.18 -2.63 -4.84
CA ILE A 162 -1.97 -2.56 -4.00
C ILE A 162 -1.92 -3.73 -3.03
N LEU A 163 -3.04 -4.11 -2.40
CA LEU A 163 -3.15 -5.30 -1.56
C LEU A 163 -2.79 -6.58 -2.34
N ASN A 164 -3.32 -6.73 -3.55
CA ASN A 164 -3.00 -7.85 -4.44
C ASN A 164 -1.50 -7.87 -4.76
N ALA A 165 -0.91 -6.73 -5.15
CA ALA A 165 0.52 -6.64 -5.42
C ALA A 165 1.37 -7.08 -4.23
N TRP A 166 1.01 -6.62 -3.03
CA TRP A 166 1.70 -6.92 -1.79
C TRP A 166 1.64 -8.41 -1.44
N VAL A 167 0.46 -9.02 -1.55
CA VAL A 167 0.24 -10.44 -1.25
C VAL A 167 0.90 -11.35 -2.28
N ILE A 168 0.82 -11.02 -3.58
CA ILE A 168 1.51 -11.77 -4.64
C ILE A 168 3.00 -11.86 -4.33
N LEU A 169 3.64 -10.74 -4.02
CA LEU A 169 5.08 -10.73 -3.75
C LEU A 169 5.43 -11.43 -2.43
N GLY A 170 4.58 -11.30 -1.40
CA GLY A 170 4.74 -12.03 -0.16
C GLY A 170 4.59 -13.55 -0.31
N LEU A 171 3.56 -14.03 -1.01
CA LEU A 171 3.37 -15.47 -1.30
C LEU A 171 4.52 -16.02 -2.13
N ALA A 172 4.95 -15.29 -3.17
CA ALA A 172 6.12 -15.66 -3.98
C ALA A 172 7.39 -15.79 -3.11
N GLY A 173 7.61 -14.84 -2.19
CA GLY A 173 8.71 -14.89 -1.23
C GLY A 173 8.63 -16.12 -0.29
N LEU A 174 7.46 -16.41 0.28
CA LEU A 174 7.27 -17.57 1.17
C LEU A 174 7.52 -18.90 0.45
N LEU A 175 7.05 -19.02 -0.80
CA LEU A 175 7.27 -20.19 -1.64
C LEU A 175 8.74 -20.34 -2.04
N TYR A 176 9.39 -19.24 -2.43
CA TYR A 176 10.81 -19.22 -2.79
C TYR A 176 11.69 -19.72 -1.65
N PHE A 177 11.48 -19.21 -0.43
CA PHE A 177 12.21 -19.64 0.76
C PHE A 177 11.73 -20.97 1.35
N LYS A 178 10.81 -21.68 0.68
CA LYS A 178 10.22 -22.94 1.14
C LYS A 178 9.67 -22.86 2.57
N LYS A 179 9.17 -21.69 2.98
CA LYS A 179 8.57 -21.50 4.33
C LYS A 179 7.22 -22.21 4.48
N LEU A 180 6.60 -22.59 3.37
CA LEU A 180 5.35 -23.36 3.32
C LEU A 180 5.65 -24.85 3.08
N HIS A 181 5.17 -25.72 3.97
CA HIS A 181 5.39 -27.17 3.93
C HIS A 181 4.07 -27.94 3.78
N GLY A 182 4.11 -29.12 3.13
CA GLY A 182 2.96 -30.01 2.95
C GLY A 182 1.78 -29.32 2.26
N ASN A 183 0.56 -29.50 2.77
CA ASN A 183 -0.66 -28.90 2.21
C ASN A 183 -0.60 -27.37 2.09
N LYS A 184 0.15 -26.69 2.99
CA LYS A 184 0.29 -25.23 2.95
C LYS A 184 1.05 -24.76 1.71
N HIS A 185 1.95 -25.58 1.17
CA HIS A 185 2.67 -25.27 -0.07
C HIS A 185 1.68 -25.17 -1.24
N TYR A 186 0.87 -26.21 -1.46
CA TYR A 186 -0.10 -26.25 -2.56
C TYR A 186 -1.17 -25.17 -2.43
N VAL A 187 -1.65 -24.90 -1.21
CA VAL A 187 -2.56 -23.79 -0.93
C VAL A 187 -1.90 -22.46 -1.29
N GLY A 188 -0.66 -22.22 -0.86
CA GLY A 188 0.09 -21.00 -1.19
C GLY A 188 0.29 -20.80 -2.69
N VAL A 189 0.61 -21.87 -3.43
CA VAL A 189 0.73 -21.84 -4.90
C VAL A 189 -0.61 -21.51 -5.55
N GLY A 190 -1.70 -22.19 -5.15
CA GLY A 190 -3.04 -21.93 -5.68
C GLY A 190 -3.48 -20.49 -5.44
N MET A 191 -3.28 -19.96 -4.23
CA MET A 191 -3.57 -18.57 -3.90
C MET A 191 -2.76 -17.60 -4.75
N LEU A 192 -1.44 -17.82 -4.88
CA LEU A 192 -0.57 -16.97 -5.69
C LEU A 192 -1.07 -16.90 -7.14
N VAL A 193 -1.35 -18.05 -7.75
CA VAL A 193 -1.80 -18.12 -9.15
C VAL A 193 -3.14 -17.43 -9.34
N VAL A 194 -4.13 -17.72 -8.49
CA VAL A 194 -5.47 -17.14 -8.64
C VAL A 194 -5.46 -15.63 -8.37
N ILE A 195 -4.82 -15.17 -7.30
CA ILE A 195 -4.70 -13.72 -6.99
C ILE A 195 -3.94 -13.00 -8.11
N ALA A 196 -2.88 -13.61 -8.67
CA ALA A 196 -2.17 -13.02 -9.82
C ALA A 196 -3.09 -12.87 -11.03
N ILE A 197 -3.88 -13.89 -11.37
CA ILE A 197 -4.85 -13.83 -12.47
C ILE A 197 -5.91 -12.75 -12.19
N CYS A 198 -6.53 -12.76 -11.01
CA CYS A 198 -7.54 -11.78 -10.61
C CYS A 198 -7.00 -10.35 -10.64
N CYS A 199 -5.77 -10.12 -10.16
CA CYS A 199 -5.10 -8.82 -10.22
C CYS A 199 -4.97 -8.28 -11.66
N HIS A 200 -4.73 -9.16 -12.64
CA HIS A 200 -4.62 -8.76 -14.05
C HIS A 200 -5.97 -8.68 -14.76
N ILE A 201 -7.00 -9.41 -14.31
CA ILE A 201 -8.37 -9.19 -14.79
C ILE A 201 -8.90 -7.85 -14.27
N LEU A 202 -8.73 -7.59 -12.98
CA LEU A 202 -9.15 -6.34 -12.35
C LEU A 202 -8.28 -5.16 -12.80
N SER A 203 -7.01 -5.39 -13.14
CA SER A 203 -6.06 -4.48 -13.82
C SER A 203 -6.14 -3.02 -13.34
N SER A 204 -5.99 -2.80 -12.04
CA SER A 204 -5.73 -1.44 -11.54
C SER A 204 -4.38 -0.96 -12.09
N ARG A 205 -4.35 0.15 -12.85
CA ARG A 205 -3.10 0.66 -13.46
C ARG A 205 -2.01 0.87 -12.42
N THR A 206 -2.33 1.59 -11.34
CA THR A 206 -1.42 1.82 -10.22
C THR A 206 -1.03 0.53 -9.50
N GLY A 207 -1.98 -0.41 -9.31
CA GLY A 207 -1.69 -1.70 -8.67
C GLY A 207 -0.71 -2.56 -9.49
N LEU A 208 -0.92 -2.65 -10.81
CA LEU A 208 -0.02 -3.37 -11.72
C LEU A 208 1.35 -2.70 -11.83
N MET A 209 1.40 -1.36 -11.93
CA MET A 209 2.66 -0.61 -11.90
C MET A 209 3.45 -0.91 -10.61
N ALA A 210 2.78 -0.85 -9.46
CA ALA A 210 3.41 -1.16 -8.18
C ALA A 210 3.91 -2.62 -8.13
N LEU A 211 3.09 -3.59 -8.57
CA LEU A 211 3.47 -5.01 -8.64
C LEU A 211 4.73 -5.22 -9.49
N TYR A 212 4.76 -4.72 -10.73
CA TYR A 212 5.91 -4.93 -11.61
C TYR A 212 7.15 -4.19 -11.14
N SER A 213 7.03 -2.95 -10.63
CA SER A 213 8.16 -2.25 -10.03
C SER A 213 8.72 -3.00 -8.81
N GLY A 214 7.84 -3.51 -7.95
CA GLY A 214 8.23 -4.34 -6.81
C GLY A 214 8.95 -5.62 -7.24
N PHE A 215 8.41 -6.32 -8.22
CA PHE A 215 9.01 -7.54 -8.74
C PHE A 215 10.38 -7.28 -9.38
N ILE A 216 10.54 -6.24 -10.18
CA ILE A 216 11.83 -5.85 -10.78
C ILE A 216 12.87 -5.55 -9.70
N VAL A 217 12.54 -4.73 -8.70
CA VAL A 217 13.47 -4.42 -7.60
C VAL A 217 13.81 -5.68 -6.80
N SER A 218 12.83 -6.54 -6.52
CA SER A 218 13.06 -7.84 -5.89
C SER A 218 14.02 -8.71 -6.70
N LEU A 219 13.91 -8.77 -8.02
CA LEU A 219 14.85 -9.52 -8.87
C LEU A 219 16.26 -8.91 -8.85
N LEU A 220 16.39 -7.59 -8.97
CA LEU A 220 17.67 -6.91 -8.91
C LEU A 220 18.40 -7.16 -7.59
N VAL A 221 17.66 -7.14 -6.48
CA VAL A 221 18.19 -7.47 -5.15
C VAL A 221 18.56 -8.95 -5.06
N LEU A 222 17.77 -9.85 -5.64
CA LEU A 222 18.07 -11.28 -5.69
C LEU A 222 19.37 -11.56 -6.47
N VAL A 223 19.54 -10.91 -7.62
CA VAL A 223 20.76 -10.98 -8.45
C VAL A 223 21.97 -10.50 -7.67
N TYR A 224 21.84 -9.36 -7.00
CA TYR A 224 22.90 -8.82 -6.15
C TYR A 224 23.25 -9.77 -4.99
N GLN A 225 22.25 -10.36 -4.35
CA GLN A 225 22.44 -11.29 -3.23
C GLN A 225 23.05 -12.63 -3.66
N GLN A 226 22.66 -13.18 -4.82
CA GLN A 226 23.16 -14.46 -5.33
C GLN A 226 24.42 -14.35 -6.19
N LYS A 227 24.81 -13.13 -6.60
CA LYS A 227 25.86 -12.87 -7.60
C LYS A 227 25.63 -13.64 -8.92
N SER A 228 24.37 -13.80 -9.30
CA SER A 228 23.95 -14.56 -10.49
C SER A 228 22.88 -13.79 -11.26
N VAL A 229 23.05 -13.68 -12.58
CA VAL A 229 22.09 -13.00 -13.47
C VAL A 229 20.92 -13.88 -13.90
N LYS A 230 20.98 -15.20 -13.65
CA LYS A 230 19.94 -16.16 -14.05
C LYS A 230 18.54 -15.77 -13.54
N PRO A 231 18.35 -15.35 -12.27
CA PRO A 231 17.04 -14.94 -11.78
C PRO A 231 16.47 -13.72 -12.53
N LEU A 232 17.32 -12.80 -12.99
CA LEU A 232 16.88 -11.65 -13.77
C LEU A 232 16.31 -12.09 -15.11
N PHE A 233 17.03 -12.94 -15.83
CA PHE A 233 16.58 -13.43 -17.13
C PHE A 233 15.27 -14.22 -17.01
N LEU A 234 15.20 -15.18 -16.09
CA LEU A 234 14.00 -15.98 -15.85
C LEU A 234 12.82 -15.12 -15.37
N GLY A 235 13.10 -14.11 -14.53
CA GLY A 235 12.07 -13.21 -14.02
C GLY A 235 11.54 -12.24 -15.08
N ILE A 236 12.39 -11.69 -15.94
CA ILE A 236 11.93 -10.86 -17.07
C ILE A 236 11.13 -11.72 -18.05
N LEU A 237 11.61 -12.93 -18.35
CA LEU A 237 10.90 -13.87 -19.21
C LEU A 237 9.52 -14.21 -18.63
N SER A 238 9.41 -14.43 -17.32
CA SER A 238 8.11 -14.72 -16.69
C SER A 238 7.15 -13.53 -16.76
N ILE A 239 7.63 -12.28 -16.60
CA ILE A 239 6.79 -11.08 -16.80
C ILE A 239 6.28 -11.03 -18.24
N VAL A 240 7.16 -11.21 -19.23
CA VAL A 240 6.78 -11.13 -20.65
C VAL A 240 5.76 -12.20 -21.01
N ILE A 241 5.98 -13.45 -20.58
CA ILE A 241 5.03 -14.55 -20.80
C ILE A 241 3.70 -14.23 -20.12
N PHE A 242 3.72 -13.82 -18.85
CA PHE A 242 2.50 -13.56 -18.10
C PHE A 242 1.69 -12.40 -18.68
N MET A 243 2.34 -11.30 -19.08
CA MET A 243 1.70 -10.18 -19.75
C MET A 243 1.10 -10.58 -21.11
N SER A 244 1.83 -11.40 -21.89
CA SER A 244 1.35 -11.90 -23.18
C SER A 244 0.11 -12.78 -23.01
N VAL A 245 0.14 -13.70 -22.06
CA VAL A 245 -1.00 -14.56 -21.72
C VAL A 245 -2.18 -13.72 -21.23
N ALA A 246 -1.94 -12.74 -20.34
CA ALA A 246 -2.99 -11.84 -19.85
C ALA A 246 -3.63 -11.03 -20.98
N TYR A 247 -2.84 -10.54 -21.94
CA TYR A 247 -3.33 -9.77 -23.09
C TYR A 247 -4.21 -10.59 -24.04
N VAL A 248 -3.84 -11.85 -24.29
CA VAL A 248 -4.61 -12.76 -25.15
C VAL A 248 -5.88 -13.24 -24.44
N SER A 249 -5.78 -13.60 -23.16
CA SER A 249 -6.88 -14.25 -22.42
C SER A 249 -7.89 -13.28 -21.78
N SER A 250 -7.49 -12.05 -21.41
CA SER A 250 -8.33 -11.11 -20.66
C SER A 250 -8.77 -9.93 -21.52
N THR A 251 -10.08 -9.87 -21.81
CA THR A 251 -10.68 -8.71 -22.50
C THR A 251 -10.53 -7.43 -21.69
N SER A 252 -10.66 -7.50 -20.35
CA SER A 252 -10.47 -6.36 -19.46
C SER A 252 -9.06 -5.79 -19.57
N PHE A 253 -8.04 -6.67 -19.53
CA PHE A 253 -6.65 -6.25 -19.65
C PHE A 253 -6.40 -5.58 -21.00
N ARG A 254 -6.86 -6.20 -22.10
CA ARG A 254 -6.75 -5.64 -23.45
C ARG A 254 -7.43 -4.27 -23.57
N SER A 255 -8.66 -4.11 -23.07
CA SER A 255 -9.38 -2.82 -23.09
C SER A 255 -8.63 -1.74 -22.31
N LYS A 256 -8.04 -2.09 -21.16
CA LYS A 256 -7.27 -1.14 -20.36
C LYS A 256 -5.93 -0.79 -20.98
N THR A 257 -5.25 -1.73 -21.62
CA THR A 257 -4.03 -1.47 -22.39
C THR A 257 -4.35 -0.54 -23.56
N ALA A 258 -5.41 -0.80 -24.33
CA ALA A 258 -5.84 0.05 -25.44
C ALA A 258 -6.16 1.47 -24.97
N ASN A 259 -6.95 1.60 -23.89
CA ASN A 259 -7.28 2.89 -23.30
C ASN A 259 -6.02 3.61 -22.76
N SER A 260 -5.05 2.89 -22.18
CA SER A 260 -3.79 3.50 -21.72
C SER A 260 -2.92 3.99 -22.88
N LEU A 261 -2.92 3.28 -24.01
CA LEU A 261 -2.19 3.69 -25.21
C LEU A 261 -2.83 4.93 -25.85
N GLU A 262 -4.17 4.95 -25.91
CA GLU A 262 -4.94 6.11 -26.36
C GLU A 262 -4.70 7.33 -25.46
N ASP A 263 -4.69 7.14 -24.13
CA ASP A 263 -4.35 8.21 -23.17
C ASP A 263 -2.96 8.80 -23.44
N PHE A 264 -2.00 7.98 -23.87
CA PHE A 264 -0.65 8.43 -24.21
C PHE A 264 -0.60 9.15 -25.57
N SER A 265 -1.30 8.66 -26.60
CA SER A 265 -1.33 9.31 -27.92
C SER A 265 -2.10 10.63 -27.93
N SER A 266 -3.10 10.76 -27.06
CA SER A 266 -3.88 11.99 -26.85
C SER A 266 -3.14 13.06 -26.03
N TRP A 267 -1.91 12.78 -25.59
CA TRP A 267 -1.13 13.69 -24.78
C TRP A 267 -0.77 14.97 -25.56
N GLY A 268 -1.19 16.12 -25.04
CA GLY A 268 -0.96 17.43 -25.64
C GLY A 268 -2.19 18.07 -26.26
N ASN A 269 -3.28 17.32 -26.45
CA ASN A 269 -4.57 17.86 -26.90
C ASN A 269 -5.40 18.34 -25.70
N GLY A 270 -5.52 19.66 -25.52
CA GLY A 270 -6.08 20.28 -24.31
C GLY A 270 -7.50 19.84 -23.92
N LYS A 271 -8.38 19.54 -24.88
CA LYS A 271 -9.75 19.10 -24.61
C LYS A 271 -9.84 17.64 -24.13
N GLU A 272 -8.89 16.79 -24.54
CA GLU A 272 -8.92 15.35 -24.23
C GLU A 272 -8.46 15.05 -22.80
N ILE A 273 -7.63 15.92 -22.21
CA ILE A 273 -7.12 15.79 -20.83
C ILE A 273 -8.25 15.59 -19.80
N ASN A 274 -9.42 16.22 -20.04
CA ASN A 274 -10.58 16.16 -19.16
C ASN A 274 -11.27 14.79 -19.07
N TYR A 275 -10.94 13.86 -19.97
CA TYR A 275 -11.54 12.52 -20.00
C TYR A 275 -10.52 11.43 -19.63
N LYS A 276 -9.32 11.84 -19.20
CA LYS A 276 -8.14 10.98 -19.08
C LYS A 276 -7.58 11.04 -17.66
N SER A 277 -7.80 9.99 -16.87
CA SER A 277 -7.52 10.00 -15.42
C SER A 277 -6.07 10.37 -15.07
N MET A 278 -5.10 9.84 -15.81
CA MET A 278 -3.68 10.16 -15.59
C MET A 278 -3.35 11.61 -15.93
N ALA A 279 -3.89 12.13 -17.03
CA ALA A 279 -3.65 13.51 -17.45
C ALA A 279 -4.22 14.51 -16.44
N MET A 280 -5.41 14.23 -15.88
CA MET A 280 -5.98 15.02 -14.78
C MET A 280 -5.07 15.05 -13.55
N ARG A 281 -4.48 13.91 -13.15
CA ARG A 281 -3.52 13.85 -12.03
C ARG A 281 -2.25 14.65 -12.30
N PHE A 282 -1.71 14.61 -13.51
CA PHE A 282 -0.54 15.42 -13.86
C PHE A 282 -0.82 16.92 -13.78
N GLU A 283 -2.00 17.38 -14.20
CA GLU A 283 -2.39 18.77 -13.95
C GLU A 283 -2.53 19.07 -12.45
N GLY A 284 -3.03 18.12 -11.67
CA GLY A 284 -2.99 18.19 -10.21
C GLY A 284 -1.58 18.31 -9.64
N TYR A 285 -0.60 17.56 -10.17
CA TYR A 285 0.80 17.69 -9.75
C TYR A 285 1.36 19.07 -10.03
N LYS A 286 1.11 19.63 -11.23
CA LYS A 286 1.55 20.99 -11.58
C LYS A 286 0.92 22.03 -10.66
N THR A 287 -0.37 21.90 -10.35
CA THR A 287 -1.06 22.79 -9.40
C THR A 287 -0.50 22.66 -7.99
N SER A 288 -0.25 21.44 -7.50
CA SER A 288 0.35 21.25 -6.18
C SER A 288 1.78 21.79 -6.09
N ILE A 289 2.59 21.64 -7.14
CA ILE A 289 3.95 22.22 -7.20
C ILE A 289 3.87 23.75 -7.21
N PHE A 290 2.95 24.34 -7.98
CA PHE A 290 2.70 25.77 -7.96
C PHE A 290 2.30 26.25 -6.55
N MET A 291 1.41 25.51 -5.88
CA MET A 291 1.01 25.81 -4.51
C MET A 291 2.18 25.76 -3.53
N LEU A 292 3.00 24.72 -3.60
CA LEU A 292 4.17 24.54 -2.75
C LEU A 292 5.22 25.66 -2.94
N ARG A 293 5.40 26.14 -4.17
CA ARG A 293 6.31 27.26 -4.46
C ARG A 293 5.81 28.57 -3.87
N ASN A 294 4.50 28.83 -3.96
CA ASN A 294 3.89 30.05 -3.44
C ASN A 294 3.63 30.01 -1.93
N ASN A 295 3.54 28.81 -1.34
CA ASN A 295 3.28 28.60 0.09
C ASN A 295 4.30 27.58 0.66
N PRO A 296 5.57 27.97 0.89
CA PRO A 296 6.62 27.04 1.32
C PRO A 296 6.35 26.34 2.66
N LEU A 297 5.51 26.93 3.52
CA LEU A 297 5.07 26.39 4.80
C LEU A 297 3.73 25.62 4.71
N GLY A 298 3.18 25.49 3.50
CA GLY A 298 1.88 24.87 3.24
C GLY A 298 0.70 25.77 3.58
N VAL A 299 -0.51 25.35 3.25
CA VAL A 299 -1.74 26.15 3.40
C VAL A 299 -2.69 25.68 4.49
N GLY A 300 -2.55 24.45 4.96
CA GLY A 300 -3.45 23.86 5.97
C GLY A 300 -4.10 22.61 5.43
N ALA A 301 -4.36 21.63 6.29
CA ALA A 301 -5.19 20.49 5.89
C ALA A 301 -6.61 20.96 5.57
N GLU A 302 -7.15 21.88 6.38
CA GLU A 302 -8.46 22.51 6.19
C GLU A 302 -8.54 23.30 4.88
N ALA A 303 -7.60 24.21 4.65
CA ALA A 303 -7.63 25.11 3.49
C ALA A 303 -7.16 24.45 2.17
N GLN A 304 -6.66 23.21 2.21
CA GLN A 304 -6.07 22.53 1.04
C GLN A 304 -6.99 22.57 -0.18
N GLU A 305 -8.24 22.14 -0.03
CA GLU A 305 -9.14 21.95 -1.17
C GLU A 305 -9.49 23.30 -1.81
N ALA A 306 -9.90 24.28 -1.00
CA ALA A 306 -10.22 25.62 -1.46
C ALA A 306 -9.03 26.27 -2.17
N LYS A 307 -7.83 26.16 -1.60
CA LYS A 307 -6.60 26.74 -2.18
C LYS A 307 -6.12 26.02 -3.42
N MET A 308 -6.31 24.70 -3.51
CA MET A 308 -6.07 23.96 -4.75
C MET A 308 -7.01 24.42 -5.88
N GLN A 309 -8.28 24.67 -5.59
CA GLN A 309 -9.24 25.18 -6.58
C GLN A 309 -8.91 26.60 -7.04
N GLU A 310 -8.50 27.48 -6.12
CA GLU A 310 -7.98 28.81 -6.44
C GLU A 310 -6.75 28.72 -7.36
N ALA A 311 -5.80 27.85 -7.02
CA ALA A 311 -4.59 27.65 -7.81
C ALA A 311 -4.85 27.10 -9.22
N TYR A 312 -5.85 26.23 -9.39
CA TYR A 312 -6.27 25.81 -10.73
C TYR A 312 -6.77 26.97 -11.58
N THR A 313 -7.48 27.93 -10.97
CA THR A 313 -7.96 29.14 -11.64
C THR A 313 -6.82 30.08 -11.96
N LEU A 314 -5.91 30.36 -10.99
CA LEU A 314 -4.74 31.21 -11.19
C LEU A 314 -3.79 30.67 -12.29
N ARG A 315 -3.67 29.35 -12.39
CA ARG A 315 -2.88 28.68 -13.43
C ARG A 315 -3.55 28.62 -14.80
N ASN A 316 -4.78 29.10 -14.94
CA ASN A 316 -5.60 28.91 -16.14
C ASN A 316 -5.62 27.44 -16.60
N SER A 317 -5.88 26.52 -15.67
CA SER A 317 -5.86 25.09 -15.97
C SER A 317 -6.89 24.73 -17.03
N VAL A 318 -6.49 23.84 -17.94
CA VAL A 318 -7.34 23.24 -18.98
C VAL A 318 -8.45 22.34 -18.43
N LEU A 319 -8.39 22.00 -17.13
CA LEU A 319 -9.39 21.16 -16.48
C LEU A 319 -10.69 21.91 -16.21
N PHE A 320 -11.81 21.29 -16.60
CA PHE A 320 -13.14 21.69 -16.17
C PHE A 320 -13.24 21.59 -14.64
N LYS A 321 -14.06 22.45 -14.04
CA LYS A 321 -14.19 22.52 -12.58
C LYS A 321 -14.53 21.16 -11.93
N VAL A 322 -15.37 20.37 -12.59
CA VAL A 322 -15.73 19.00 -12.18
C VAL A 322 -14.57 17.99 -12.25
N ASN A 323 -13.59 18.24 -13.10
CA ASN A 323 -12.44 17.37 -13.34
C ASN A 323 -11.17 17.80 -12.58
N ARG A 324 -11.25 18.88 -11.80
CA ARG A 324 -10.16 19.35 -10.94
C ARG A 324 -10.01 18.41 -9.75
N VAL A 325 -9.10 17.45 -9.88
CA VAL A 325 -8.77 16.46 -8.84
C VAL A 325 -7.61 16.93 -7.97
N GLY A 326 -7.43 16.30 -6.80
CA GLY A 326 -6.20 16.46 -6.02
C GLY A 326 -4.99 15.89 -6.77
N SER A 327 -3.79 16.06 -6.21
CA SER A 327 -2.59 15.45 -6.79
C SER A 327 -2.74 13.93 -6.90
N HIS A 328 -3.33 13.26 -5.90
CA HIS A 328 -3.18 11.81 -5.72
C HIS A 328 -1.70 11.41 -5.69
N ASN A 329 -0.86 12.24 -5.07
CA ASN A 329 0.52 11.92 -4.73
C ASN A 329 0.72 12.35 -3.29
N GLN A 330 1.05 11.38 -2.43
CA GLN A 330 1.13 11.58 -0.99
C GLN A 330 2.14 12.68 -0.61
N PHE A 331 3.26 12.76 -1.33
CA PHE A 331 4.30 13.76 -1.09
C PHE A 331 3.82 15.16 -1.46
N LEU A 332 3.22 15.31 -2.64
CA LEU A 332 2.68 16.60 -3.07
C LEU A 332 1.49 17.03 -2.22
N GLU A 333 0.65 16.09 -1.78
CA GLU A 333 -0.46 16.39 -0.87
C GLU A 333 0.06 16.91 0.47
N TYR A 334 1.02 16.21 1.10
CA TYR A 334 1.67 16.71 2.32
C TYR A 334 2.41 18.03 2.09
N GLY A 335 2.97 18.22 0.89
CA GLY A 335 3.57 19.47 0.45
C GLY A 335 2.59 20.63 0.41
N VAL A 336 1.37 20.41 -0.07
CA VAL A 336 0.32 21.44 -0.04
C VAL A 336 -0.14 21.72 1.38
N LYS A 337 -0.36 20.69 2.22
CA LYS A 337 -0.81 20.88 3.61
C LYS A 337 0.21 21.60 4.48
N PHE A 338 1.44 21.09 4.52
CA PHE A 338 2.48 21.44 5.49
C PHE A 338 3.77 21.97 4.86
N GLY A 339 3.76 22.24 3.55
CA GLY A 339 4.92 22.79 2.85
C GLY A 339 6.04 21.78 2.69
N TRP A 340 7.27 22.29 2.56
CA TRP A 340 8.46 21.44 2.45
C TRP A 340 8.65 20.52 3.67
N VAL A 341 8.24 20.97 4.86
CA VAL A 341 8.29 20.16 6.09
C VAL A 341 7.42 18.91 5.96
N GLY A 342 6.25 19.02 5.32
CA GLY A 342 5.39 17.88 4.99
C GLY A 342 6.10 16.83 4.14
N ILE A 343 6.76 17.26 3.06
CA ILE A 343 7.53 16.36 2.18
C ILE A 343 8.69 15.72 2.95
N LEU A 344 9.43 16.52 3.73
CA LEU A 344 10.56 16.05 4.54
C LEU A 344 10.12 15.02 5.59
N SER A 345 8.92 15.14 6.16
CA SER A 345 8.40 14.17 7.12
C SER A 345 8.21 12.78 6.50
N LEU A 346 7.70 12.71 5.26
CA LEU A 346 7.55 11.45 4.53
C LEU A 346 8.91 10.90 4.09
N LEU A 347 9.83 11.76 3.64
CA LEU A 347 11.21 11.35 3.33
C LEU A 347 11.92 10.79 4.57
N PHE A 348 11.69 11.37 5.74
CA PHE A 348 12.24 10.86 7.00
C PHE A 348 11.66 9.47 7.34
N TYR A 349 10.35 9.27 7.14
CA TYR A 349 9.71 7.96 7.30
C TYR A 349 10.29 6.91 6.35
N PHE A 350 10.45 7.23 5.06
CA PHE A 350 11.09 6.30 4.11
C PHE A 350 12.57 6.07 4.40
N SER A 351 13.31 7.09 4.84
CA SER A 351 14.70 6.93 5.29
C SER A 351 14.80 5.94 6.45
N ALA A 352 13.89 6.01 7.43
CA ALA A 352 13.81 5.05 8.52
C ALA A 352 13.50 3.62 8.04
N LEU A 353 12.59 3.46 7.07
CA LEU A 353 12.30 2.17 6.45
C LEU A 353 13.46 1.64 5.60
N PHE A 354 14.18 2.50 4.89
CA PHE A 354 15.35 2.09 4.10
C PHE A 354 16.52 1.65 4.97
N LYS A 355 16.66 2.18 6.19
CA LYS A 355 17.68 1.71 7.16
C LYS A 355 17.53 0.25 7.56
N ILE A 356 16.31 -0.31 7.52
CA ILE A 356 16.08 -1.72 7.87
C ILE A 356 16.20 -2.67 6.66
N LEU A 357 16.14 -2.18 5.42
CA LEU A 357 16.24 -2.99 4.20
C LEU A 357 17.45 -3.94 4.17
N PRO A 358 18.69 -3.54 4.56
CA PRO A 358 19.84 -4.43 4.53
C PRO A 358 19.75 -5.66 5.45
N SER A 359 18.85 -5.63 6.44
CA SER A 359 18.57 -6.77 7.32
C SER A 359 17.51 -7.73 6.78
N THR A 360 16.99 -7.49 5.57
CA THR A 360 15.89 -8.27 4.97
C THR A 360 16.29 -8.89 3.63
N THR A 361 15.53 -9.89 3.21
CA THR A 361 15.68 -10.58 1.93
C THR A 361 14.92 -9.86 0.80
N PHE A 362 15.18 -10.27 -0.44
CA PHE A 362 14.67 -9.62 -1.65
C PHE A 362 13.14 -9.38 -1.74
N PRO A 363 12.22 -10.19 -1.16
CA PRO A 363 10.78 -9.90 -1.25
C PRO A 363 10.40 -8.62 -0.50
N PHE A 364 11.03 -8.36 0.66
CA PHE A 364 10.73 -7.15 1.43
C PHE A 364 11.17 -5.88 0.71
N TRP A 365 12.27 -5.94 -0.06
CA TRP A 365 12.70 -4.82 -0.90
C TRP A 365 11.64 -4.46 -1.94
N GLY A 366 11.09 -5.46 -2.65
CA GLY A 366 10.03 -5.21 -3.61
C GLY A 366 8.71 -4.78 -2.96
N ILE A 367 8.39 -5.28 -1.76
CA ILE A 367 7.24 -4.81 -0.97
C ILE A 367 7.41 -3.33 -0.60
N MET A 368 8.60 -2.93 -0.18
CA MET A 368 8.92 -1.52 0.07
C MET A 368 8.80 -0.67 -1.19
N THR A 369 9.19 -1.19 -2.35
CA THR A 369 8.98 -0.54 -3.65
C THR A 369 7.49 -0.42 -3.99
N ILE A 370 6.68 -1.48 -3.81
CA ILE A 370 5.22 -1.44 -4.00
C ILE A 370 4.64 -0.29 -3.18
N PHE A 371 4.99 -0.21 -1.90
CA PHE A 371 4.49 0.84 -1.01
C PHE A 371 4.93 2.24 -1.49
N PHE A 372 6.22 2.43 -1.78
CA PHE A 372 6.75 3.73 -2.23
C PHE A 372 6.13 4.20 -3.56
N VAL A 373 6.04 3.32 -4.56
CA VAL A 373 5.44 3.62 -5.86
C VAL A 373 3.95 3.93 -5.71
N SER A 374 3.23 3.20 -4.85
CA SER A 374 1.81 3.44 -4.62
C SER A 374 1.53 4.84 -4.09
N LEU A 375 2.38 5.36 -3.19
CA LEU A 375 2.25 6.72 -2.67
C LEU A 375 2.50 7.82 -3.71
N GLN A 376 3.11 7.50 -4.86
CA GLN A 376 3.25 8.45 -5.95
C GLN A 376 1.94 8.69 -6.69
N PHE A 377 1.00 7.75 -6.63
CA PHE A 377 -0.23 7.74 -7.43
C PHE A 377 -1.52 7.63 -6.61
N GLU A 378 -1.42 7.47 -5.28
CA GLU A 378 -2.56 7.45 -4.37
C GLU A 378 -2.16 7.95 -2.98
N SER A 379 -3.10 8.64 -2.33
CA SER A 379 -2.92 9.19 -0.98
C SER A 379 -3.32 8.17 0.09
N LEU A 380 -2.52 7.10 0.22
CA LEU A 380 -2.82 6.00 1.14
C LEU A 380 -2.80 6.40 2.61
N LEU A 381 -2.01 7.40 3.00
CA LEU A 381 -1.90 7.81 4.41
C LEU A 381 -3.05 8.74 4.85
N GLU A 382 -4.03 8.97 3.98
CA GLU A 382 -5.18 9.84 4.26
C GLU A 382 -6.47 9.09 4.59
N ARG A 383 -6.45 7.75 4.47
CA ARG A 383 -7.65 6.90 4.55
C ARG A 383 -7.47 5.79 5.57
N GLN A 384 -8.49 5.60 6.41
CA GLN A 384 -8.48 4.62 7.50
C GLN A 384 -8.17 3.19 7.04
N ALA A 385 -8.82 2.73 5.97
CA ALA A 385 -8.60 1.39 5.41
C ALA A 385 -7.12 1.16 5.03
N SER A 386 -6.50 2.16 4.40
CA SER A 386 -5.11 2.09 3.96
C SER A 386 -4.13 2.12 5.11
N LEU A 387 -4.35 3.00 6.08
CA LEU A 387 -3.55 3.06 7.29
C LEU A 387 -3.59 1.73 8.05
N PHE A 388 -4.75 1.09 8.15
CA PHE A 388 -4.86 -0.23 8.78
C PHE A 388 -4.02 -1.29 8.07
N PHE A 389 -4.23 -1.49 6.76
CA PHE A 389 -3.52 -2.56 6.06
C PHE A 389 -2.02 -2.29 5.97
N ILE A 390 -1.58 -1.04 5.85
CA ILE A 390 -0.14 -0.68 5.85
C ILE A 390 0.45 -0.96 7.24
N SER A 391 -0.23 -0.55 8.32
CA SER A 391 0.22 -0.80 9.68
C SER A 391 0.32 -2.28 10.02
N LEU A 392 -0.51 -3.13 9.40
CA LEU A 392 -0.50 -4.57 9.60
C LEU A 392 0.51 -5.28 8.68
N LEU A 393 0.43 -5.07 7.37
CA LEU A 393 1.18 -5.83 6.37
C LEU A 393 2.66 -5.45 6.32
N LEU A 394 3.01 -4.19 6.56
CA LEU A 394 4.42 -3.76 6.51
C LEU A 394 5.26 -4.41 7.62
N PRO A 395 4.88 -4.35 8.91
CA PRO A 395 5.60 -5.07 9.96
C PRO A 395 5.54 -6.59 9.77
N LEU A 396 4.40 -7.14 9.33
CA LEU A 396 4.27 -8.57 9.06
C LEU A 396 5.29 -9.03 8.01
N SER A 397 5.37 -8.30 6.89
CA SER A 397 6.32 -8.58 5.81
C SER A 397 7.76 -8.46 6.27
N TYR A 398 8.08 -7.45 7.09
CA TYR A 398 9.41 -7.28 7.65
C TYR A 398 9.85 -8.51 8.44
N TYR A 399 9.01 -9.01 9.35
CA TYR A 399 9.36 -10.18 10.17
C TYR A 399 9.29 -11.51 9.40
N LEU A 400 8.49 -11.61 8.33
CA LEU A 400 8.50 -12.78 7.44
C LEU A 400 9.79 -12.89 6.64
N PHE A 401 10.45 -11.77 6.34
CA PHE A 401 11.59 -11.70 5.41
C PHE A 401 12.86 -11.09 6.00
N ILE A 402 12.93 -10.94 7.32
CA ILE A 402 14.18 -10.61 8.00
C ILE A 402 15.17 -11.77 7.82
N LYS A 403 16.44 -11.46 7.54
CA LYS A 403 17.51 -12.46 7.45
C LYS A 403 17.72 -13.08 8.83
N GLU A 404 17.84 -14.40 8.89
CA GLU A 404 18.12 -15.09 10.14
C GLU A 404 19.62 -14.94 10.47
N GLU A 405 19.94 -14.52 11.70
CA GLU A 405 21.31 -14.53 12.20
C GLU A 405 21.52 -15.88 12.91
N ILE A 406 22.40 -16.73 12.36
CA ILE A 406 22.89 -17.93 13.04
C ILE A 406 24.34 -17.64 13.46
N ASN A 407 24.63 -17.68 14.76
CA ASN A 407 25.96 -17.44 15.33
C ASN A 407 26.64 -16.14 14.83
N GLY A 408 25.90 -15.03 14.80
CA GLY A 408 26.42 -13.72 14.36
C GLY A 408 26.66 -13.61 12.85
N THR A 409 26.40 -14.67 12.08
CA THR A 409 26.52 -14.68 10.62
C THR A 409 25.12 -14.59 10.01
N LYS A 410 24.91 -13.61 9.13
CA LYS A 410 23.63 -13.47 8.40
C LYS A 410 23.50 -14.61 7.39
N VAL A 411 22.59 -15.54 7.64
CA VAL A 411 22.24 -16.60 6.70
C VAL A 411 21.10 -16.08 5.84
N THR A 412 21.31 -16.08 4.51
CA THR A 412 20.31 -15.67 3.51
C THR A 412 19.23 -16.70 3.33
#